data_AF-A0A2N2WDR7-F1
#
_entry.id   AF-A0A2N2WDR7-F1
#
_cell.length_a   1.000
_cell.length_b   1.000
_cell.length_c   1.000
_cell.angle_alpha   90.00
_cell.angle_beta   90.00
_cell.angle_gamma   90.00
#
_symmetry.space_group_name_H-M   'P 1'
#
loop_
_entity.id
_entity.type
_entity.pdbx_description
1 polymer ?
#
loop_
_entity_poly.entity_id
_entity_poly.type
_entity_poly.pdbx_seq_one_letter_code
_entity_poly.pdbx_strand_id
1 'polypeptide(L)'
;MKSAIEAIGIMSGTSLDGLDIALCRFGTENEQWDYQILKAETFPYPAEWLKKLSELHQADALFISLANTEYGVWIGQRCNQFLAGTGIKPQLIASHGHTIFHRPDKKMTLQIGSGAAIA
;
A
#
# COMPACT_ATOMS: atom_id res chain seq x y z
N MET A 1 -9.06 -9.56 -23.53
CA MET A 1 -8.84 -10.28 -22.25
C MET A 1 -10.05 -11.13 -21.91
N LYS A 2 -9.91 -12.47 -21.87
CA LYS A 2 -11.03 -13.40 -21.56
C LYS A 2 -11.37 -13.46 -20.06
N SER A 3 -10.44 -13.07 -19.20
CA SER A 3 -10.65 -12.73 -17.79
C SER A 3 -9.68 -11.60 -17.44
N ALA A 4 -10.15 -10.60 -16.71
CA ALA A 4 -9.33 -9.50 -16.25
C ALA A 4 -9.43 -9.39 -14.73
N ILE A 5 -8.30 -9.12 -14.09
CA ILE A 5 -8.18 -8.88 -12.66
C ILE A 5 -7.88 -7.39 -12.48
N GLU A 6 -8.79 -6.68 -11.84
CA GLU A 6 -8.54 -5.31 -11.38
C GLU A 6 -7.96 -5.35 -9.97
N ALA A 7 -6.76 -4.81 -9.82
CA ALA A 7 -6.01 -4.86 -8.57
C ALA A 7 -5.47 -3.47 -8.22
N ILE A 8 -5.47 -3.17 -6.93
CA ILE A 8 -4.77 -2.00 -6.39
C ILE A 8 -3.38 -2.44 -5.92
N GLY A 9 -2.34 -1.73 -6.38
CA GLY A 9 -1.00 -1.77 -5.81
C GLY A 9 -0.77 -0.58 -4.89
N ILE A 10 -0.16 -0.81 -3.73
CA ILE A 10 0.16 0.22 -2.74
C ILE A 10 1.63 0.13 -2.36
N MET A 11 2.33 1.27 -2.43
CA MET A 11 3.72 1.39 -2.03
C MET A 11 3.93 2.62 -1.15
N SER A 12 4.73 2.45 -0.10
CA SER A 12 5.22 3.54 0.73
C SER A 12 6.74 3.41 0.86
N GLY A 13 7.45 4.30 0.17
CA GLY A 13 8.91 4.36 0.19
C GLY A 13 9.46 4.93 1.49
N THR A 14 10.72 4.61 1.80
CA THR A 14 11.45 5.20 2.93
C THR A 14 11.86 6.66 2.69
N SER A 15 11.67 7.18 1.47
CA SER A 15 11.84 8.61 1.16
C SER A 15 10.77 9.48 1.83
N LEU A 16 9.67 8.89 2.29
CA LEU A 16 8.55 9.59 2.93
C LEU A 16 7.90 10.67 2.04
N ASP A 17 7.99 10.53 0.72
CA ASP A 17 7.39 11.48 -0.23
C ASP A 17 5.85 11.36 -0.27
N GLY A 18 5.33 10.15 -0.06
CA GLY A 18 3.90 9.88 -0.08
C GLY A 18 3.55 8.40 -0.14
N LEU A 19 2.24 8.14 -0.23
CA LEU A 19 1.65 6.83 -0.48
C LEU A 19 1.27 6.73 -1.96
N ASP A 20 1.98 5.87 -2.68
CA ASP A 20 1.68 5.58 -4.09
C ASP A 20 0.56 4.54 -4.16
N ILE A 21 -0.46 4.83 -4.97
CA ILE A 21 -1.56 3.92 -5.26
C ILE A 21 -1.72 3.80 -6.77
N ALA A 22 -1.77 2.57 -7.29
CA ALA A 22 -2.03 2.28 -8.69
C ALA A 22 -3.18 1.29 -8.84
N LEU A 23 -4.16 1.62 -9.69
CA LEU A 23 -5.17 0.68 -10.17
C LEU A 23 -4.70 0.08 -11.48
N CYS A 24 -4.46 -1.22 -11.47
CA CYS A 24 -3.99 -1.97 -12.62
C CYS A 24 -5.03 -3.02 -13.03
N ARG A 25 -5.15 -3.24 -14.34
CA ARG A 25 -5.89 -4.35 -14.92
C ARG A 25 -4.88 -5.35 -15.47
N PHE A 26 -4.96 -6.59 -15.01
CA PHE A 26 -4.16 -7.70 -15.50
C PHE A 26 -5.06 -8.67 -16.24
N GLY A 27 -4.59 -9.27 -17.32
CA GLY A 27 -5.34 -10.32 -17.99
C GLY A 27 -4.44 -11.15 -18.89
N THR A 28 -5.03 -12.10 -19.58
CA THR A 28 -4.32 -12.92 -20.56
C THR A 28 -4.91 -12.78 -21.95
N GLU A 29 -4.01 -12.81 -22.94
CA GLU A 29 -4.31 -12.88 -24.36
C GLU A 29 -3.35 -13.91 -24.99
N ASN A 30 -3.90 -14.92 -25.68
CA ASN A 30 -3.12 -16.04 -26.24
C ASN A 30 -2.16 -16.70 -25.21
N GLU A 31 -2.65 -16.92 -23.98
CA GLU A 31 -1.89 -17.47 -22.84
C GLU A 31 -0.70 -16.62 -22.36
N GLN A 32 -0.54 -15.40 -22.89
CA GLN A 32 0.44 -14.42 -22.42
C GLN A 32 -0.21 -13.42 -21.47
N TRP A 33 0.50 -13.05 -20.41
CA TRP A 33 0.05 -11.99 -19.51
C TRP A 33 0.22 -10.61 -20.15
N ASP A 34 -0.79 -9.78 -19.97
CA ASP A 34 -0.76 -8.37 -20.30
C ASP A 34 -1.31 -7.54 -19.13
N TYR A 35 -0.94 -6.27 -19.07
CA TYR A 35 -1.40 -5.36 -18.05
C TYR A 35 -1.62 -3.93 -18.55
N GLN A 36 -2.50 -3.22 -17.85
CA GLN A 36 -2.75 -1.80 -18.07
C GLN A 36 -2.81 -1.07 -16.73
N ILE A 37 -2.10 0.05 -16.62
CA ILE A 37 -2.30 1.00 -15.51
C ILE A 37 -3.50 1.88 -15.86
N LEU A 38 -4.59 1.74 -15.12
CA LEU A 38 -5.83 2.49 -15.34
C LEU A 38 -5.80 3.85 -14.66
N LYS A 39 -5.20 3.91 -13.46
CA LYS A 39 -5.03 5.14 -12.67
C LYS A 39 -3.81 4.97 -11.77
N ALA A 40 -3.05 6.04 -11.55
CA ALA A 40 -1.99 6.08 -10.56
C ALA A 40 -1.95 7.47 -9.91
N GLU A 41 -1.72 7.52 -8.60
CA GLU A 41 -1.69 8.75 -7.82
C GLU A 41 -0.78 8.58 -6.60
N THR A 42 -0.06 9.64 -6.24
CA THR A 42 0.72 9.71 -5.01
C THR A 42 0.02 10.65 -4.04
N PHE A 43 -0.35 10.13 -2.87
CA PHE A 43 -0.91 10.92 -1.78
C PHE A 43 0.23 11.43 -0.89
N PRO A 44 0.49 12.75 -0.81
CA PRO A 44 1.54 13.26 0.07
C PRO A 44 1.19 12.94 1.53
N TYR A 45 2.21 12.61 2.32
CA TYR A 45 1.99 12.36 3.74
C TYR A 45 1.63 13.65 4.47
N PRO A 46 0.61 13.64 5.34
CA PRO A 46 0.44 14.71 6.30
C PRO A 46 1.61 14.70 7.30
N ALA A 47 1.90 15.88 7.88
CA ALA A 47 3.03 16.07 8.81
C ALA A 47 3.06 15.05 9.97
N GLU A 48 1.89 14.64 10.45
CA GLU A 48 1.77 13.61 11.48
C GLU A 48 2.36 12.27 11.04
N TRP A 49 2.02 11.80 9.84
CA TRP A 49 2.56 10.54 9.30
C TRP A 49 4.03 10.65 8.96
N LEU A 50 4.50 11.79 8.41
CA LEU A 50 5.93 12.02 8.18
C LEU A 50 6.73 11.81 9.46
N LYS A 51 6.32 12.47 10.54
CA LYS A 51 6.97 12.35 11.84
C LYS A 51 6.91 10.91 12.34
N LYS A 52 5.69 10.34 12.41
CA LYS A 52 5.47 8.99 12.96
C LYS A 52 6.28 7.93 12.22
N LEU A 53 6.21 7.90 10.89
CA LEU A 53 6.95 6.93 10.07
C LEU A 53 8.47 7.09 10.21
N SER A 54 8.98 8.33 10.28
CA SER A 54 10.42 8.58 10.44
C SER A 54 11.00 8.08 11.76
N GLU A 55 10.20 8.05 12.84
CA GLU A 55 10.64 7.73 14.20
C GLU A 55 10.37 6.27 14.60
N LEU A 56 9.49 5.55 13.88
CA LEU A 56 9.02 4.21 14.26
C LEU A 56 10.12 3.15 14.40
N HIS A 57 11.24 3.31 13.70
CA HIS A 57 12.39 2.40 13.83
C HIS A 57 13.06 2.45 15.22
N GLN A 58 12.77 3.49 16.03
CA GLN A 58 13.26 3.66 17.39
C GLN A 58 12.20 3.34 18.45
N ALA A 59 10.96 3.06 18.02
CA ALA A 59 9.84 2.84 18.92
C ALA A 59 9.81 1.41 19.47
N ASP A 60 9.08 1.23 20.57
CA ASP A 60 8.84 -0.10 21.12
C ASP A 60 7.81 -0.91 20.30
N ALA A 61 7.71 -2.20 20.61
CA ALA A 61 6.83 -3.12 19.88
C ALA A 61 5.35 -2.75 20.00
N LEU A 62 4.92 -2.17 21.13
CA LEU A 62 3.52 -1.77 21.33
C LEU A 62 3.17 -0.61 20.41
N PHE A 63 4.02 0.42 20.34
CA PHE A 63 3.81 1.57 19.49
C PHE A 63 3.84 1.20 18.00
N ILE A 64 4.78 0.32 17.58
CA ILE A 64 4.81 -0.22 16.22
C ILE A 64 3.51 -0.96 15.88
N SER A 65 2.98 -1.75 16.82
CA SER A 65 1.74 -2.52 16.61
C SER A 65 0.50 -1.63 16.50
N LEU A 66 0.44 -0.56 17.29
CA LEU A 66 -0.62 0.46 17.18
C LEU A 66 -0.53 1.19 15.84
N ALA A 67 0.66 1.68 15.48
CA ALA A 67 0.90 2.35 14.21
C ALA A 67 0.59 1.43 13.01
N ASN A 68 0.85 0.13 13.10
CA ASN A 68 0.50 -0.84 12.06
C ASN A 68 -1.01 -0.86 11.76
N THR A 69 -1.85 -0.78 12.79
CA THR A 69 -3.30 -0.75 12.62
C THR A 69 -3.76 0.59 12.08
N GLU A 70 -3.33 1.68 12.71
CA GLU A 70 -3.70 3.05 12.32
C GLU A 70 -3.28 3.35 10.88
N TYR A 71 -2.09 2.90 10.48
CA TYR A 71 -1.58 3.11 9.13
C TYR A 71 -2.38 2.30 8.10
N GLY A 72 -2.79 1.08 8.45
CA GLY A 72 -3.70 0.29 7.61
C GLY A 72 -5.04 0.99 7.39
N VAL A 73 -5.65 1.54 8.45
CA VAL A 73 -6.89 2.35 8.34
C VAL A 73 -6.68 3.55 7.42
N TRP A 74 -5.57 4.28 7.61
CA TRP A 74 -5.27 5.45 6.78
C TRP A 74 -5.07 5.08 5.30
N ILE A 75 -4.37 3.97 5.02
CA ILE A 75 -4.24 3.42 3.66
C ILE A 75 -5.61 3.10 3.07
N GLY A 76 -6.48 2.39 3.81
CA GLY A 76 -7.83 2.05 3.35
C GLY A 76 -8.66 3.29 3.00
N GLN A 77 -8.55 4.35 3.81
CA GLN A 77 -9.20 5.65 3.51
C GLN A 77 -8.66 6.27 2.22
N ARG A 78 -7.35 6.23 1.97
CA ARG A 78 -6.76 6.74 0.72
C ARG A 78 -7.15 5.89 -0.48
N CYS A 79 -7.26 4.57 -0.34
CA CYS A 79 -7.81 3.70 -1.38
C CYS A 79 -9.25 4.07 -1.75
N ASN A 80 -10.11 4.31 -0.76
CA ASN A 80 -11.49 4.74 -1.01
C ASN A 80 -11.53 6.11 -1.72
N GLN A 81 -10.69 7.05 -1.29
CA GLN A 81 -10.55 8.35 -1.96
C GLN A 81 -10.04 8.19 -3.41
N PHE A 82 -9.04 7.34 -3.62
CA PHE A 82 -8.44 7.08 -4.93
C PHE A 82 -9.43 6.42 -5.91
N LEU A 83 -10.29 5.52 -5.42
CA LEU A 83 -11.31 4.82 -6.22
C LEU A 83 -12.56 5.67 -6.46
N ALA A 84 -12.73 6.79 -5.76
CA ALA A 84 -13.90 7.65 -5.90
C ALA A 84 -14.10 8.09 -7.37
N GLY A 85 -15.32 7.91 -7.88
CA GLY A 85 -15.68 8.29 -9.25
C GLY A 85 -15.22 7.33 -10.35
N THR A 86 -14.43 6.29 -10.05
CA THR A 86 -13.96 5.32 -11.06
C THR A 86 -15.04 4.32 -11.49
N GLY A 87 -15.97 3.99 -10.59
CA GLY A 87 -16.95 2.92 -10.79
C GLY A 87 -16.34 1.50 -10.75
N ILE A 88 -15.04 1.38 -10.48
CA ILE A 88 -14.31 0.10 -10.45
C ILE A 88 -14.28 -0.43 -9.03
N LYS A 89 -14.59 -1.72 -8.87
CA LYS A 89 -14.44 -2.46 -7.62
C LYS A 89 -13.29 -3.47 -7.79
N PRO A 90 -12.06 -3.14 -7.35
CA PRO A 90 -10.94 -4.06 -7.50
C PRO A 90 -11.19 -5.36 -6.74
N GLN A 91 -10.65 -6.46 -7.27
CA GLN A 91 -10.78 -7.80 -6.69
C GLN A 91 -9.76 -8.04 -5.57
N LEU A 92 -8.64 -7.30 -5.56
CA LEU A 92 -7.62 -7.41 -4.54
C LEU A 92 -6.85 -6.10 -4.34
N ILE A 93 -6.27 -5.98 -3.15
CA ILE A 93 -5.31 -4.94 -2.80
C ILE A 93 -3.99 -5.64 -2.45
N ALA A 94 -2.93 -5.31 -3.17
CA ALA A 94 -1.57 -5.72 -2.89
C ALA A 94 -0.83 -4.53 -2.27
N SER A 95 -0.61 -4.59 -0.95
CA SER A 95 0.08 -3.53 -0.21
C SER A 95 1.44 -4.02 0.26
N HIS A 96 2.49 -3.29 -0.14
CA HIS A 96 3.81 -3.45 0.47
C HIS A 96 3.81 -2.92 1.92
N GLY A 97 3.03 -1.88 2.18
CA GLY A 97 3.09 -1.13 3.44
C GLY A 97 4.33 -0.23 3.51
N HIS A 98 4.69 0.16 4.73
CA HIS A 98 5.89 0.97 5.01
C HIS A 98 6.93 0.14 5.76
N THR A 99 8.17 0.12 5.29
CA THR A 99 9.27 -0.63 5.92
C THR A 99 9.74 0.06 7.20
N ILE A 100 9.69 -0.64 8.33
CA ILE A 100 10.26 -0.18 9.62
C ILE A 100 11.65 -0.77 9.82
N PHE A 101 11.81 -2.07 9.57
CA PHE A 101 13.08 -2.76 9.69
C PHE A 101 13.41 -3.54 8.43
N HIS A 102 14.64 -3.40 7.96
CA HIS A 102 15.18 -4.20 6.88
C HIS A 102 16.54 -4.78 7.29
N ARG A 103 16.53 -6.04 7.76
CA ARG A 103 17.70 -6.76 8.27
C ARG A 103 17.88 -8.08 7.51
N PRO A 104 18.25 -8.03 6.22
CA PRO A 104 18.49 -9.23 5.41
C PRO A 104 19.65 -10.08 5.99
N ASP A 105 20.60 -9.45 6.68
CA ASP A 105 21.66 -10.12 7.45
C ASP A 105 21.11 -11.08 8.49
N LYS A 106 19.93 -10.77 9.03
CA LYS A 106 19.20 -11.62 9.99
C LYS A 106 17.99 -12.33 9.38
N LYS A 107 17.84 -12.29 8.05
CA LYS A 107 16.67 -12.81 7.33
C LYS A 107 15.34 -12.26 7.88
N MET A 108 15.34 -11.00 8.31
CA MET A 108 14.19 -10.35 8.94
C MET A 108 13.85 -9.05 8.23
N THR A 109 12.57 -8.84 7.98
CA THR A 109 12.01 -7.58 7.54
C THR A 109 10.72 -7.32 8.30
N LEU A 110 10.38 -6.06 8.53
CA LEU A 110 9.11 -5.66 9.10
C LEU A 110 8.54 -4.50 8.30
N GLN A 111 7.38 -4.73 7.73
CA GLN A 111 6.53 -3.74 7.09
C GLN A 111 5.27 -3.54 7.95
N ILE A 112 4.79 -2.29 8.01
CA ILE A 112 3.52 -1.95 8.68
C ILE A 112 2.48 -1.46 7.67
N GLY A 113 1.22 -1.52 8.06
CA GLY A 113 0.06 -1.31 7.19
C GLY A 113 -0.81 -2.55 7.23
N SER A 114 -1.53 -2.74 8.34
CA SER A 114 -2.33 -3.94 8.60
C SER A 114 -3.31 -4.22 7.47
N GLY A 115 -3.15 -5.36 6.79
CA GLY A 115 -4.05 -5.78 5.70
C GLY A 115 -5.50 -5.91 6.16
N ALA A 116 -5.74 -6.37 7.38
CA ALA A 116 -7.08 -6.46 7.96
C ALA A 116 -7.71 -5.10 8.27
N ALA A 117 -6.91 -4.06 8.47
CA ALA A 117 -7.41 -2.69 8.64
C ALA A 117 -7.59 -1.95 7.30
N ILE A 118 -6.89 -2.40 6.25
CA ILE A 118 -7.06 -1.92 4.87
C ILE A 118 -8.36 -2.48 4.25
N ALA A 119 -8.68 -3.74 4.53
CA ALA A 119 -9.84 -4.49 4.00
C ALA A 119 -11.18 -4.04 4.60
#